data_AF-A0A0M3K9W0-F1
#
_entry.id   AF-A0A0M3K9W0-F1
#
_cell.length_a   1.000
_cell.length_b   1.000
_cell.length_c   1.000
_cell.angle_alpha   90.00
_cell.angle_beta   90.00
_cell.angle_gamma   90.00
#
_symmetry.space_group_name_H-M   'P 1'
#
loop_
_entity.id
_entity.type
_entity.pdbx_description
1 polymer ?
#
loop_
_entity_poly.entity_id
_entity_poly.type
_entity_poly.pdbx_seq_one_letter_code
_entity_poly.pdbx_strand_id
1 'polypeptide(L)'
;LKDSKAKFHKYVEVDFSSVTAKKIRQIRKPGSPDLVAMFSEKPSEFEHSDLHAGDYQLLGADLRQPKELKSKLEASGLDFDMPTLFIAECVLVYMSAMHSGQLLNEIATWFKTALFVNYEQVEMGDTFGGVMERNLQQRGIILPGLSSCKSLESQKQRFLDNKWESVNIWTMSEIYKTKLPKNEVTRIEAIEFLDERELLVQLLDHYCISIAFKDSSSKYSHLKDVFS
;
A
#
# COMPACT_ATOMS: atom_id res chain seq x y z
N LEU A 1 -16.61 -1.63 -6.97
CA LEU A 1 -15.80 -2.20 -8.08
C LEU A 1 -16.42 -3.46 -8.67
N LYS A 2 -16.77 -4.50 -7.89
CA LYS A 2 -17.49 -5.69 -8.41
C LYS A 2 -18.84 -5.35 -9.04
N ASP A 3 -19.62 -4.47 -8.42
CA ASP A 3 -20.94 -4.08 -8.94
C ASP A 3 -20.87 -3.11 -10.13
N SER A 4 -19.77 -2.37 -10.27
CA SER A 4 -19.60 -1.35 -11.32
C SER A 4 -18.98 -1.87 -12.61
N LYS A 5 -18.58 -3.15 -12.67
CA LYS A 5 -17.79 -3.76 -13.78
C LYS A 5 -16.55 -2.95 -14.21
N ALA A 6 -16.09 -2.04 -13.35
CA ALA A 6 -14.91 -1.23 -13.62
C ALA A 6 -13.68 -2.16 -13.67
N LYS A 7 -12.87 -1.99 -14.70
CA LYS A 7 -11.62 -2.73 -14.88
C LYS A 7 -10.45 -1.77 -14.81
N PHE A 8 -9.40 -2.16 -14.10
CA PHE A 8 -8.12 -1.47 -14.20
C PHE A 8 -7.57 -1.66 -15.61
N HIS A 9 -6.92 -0.62 -16.14
CA HIS A 9 -6.22 -0.75 -17.42
C HIS A 9 -4.99 -1.66 -17.30
N LYS A 10 -4.29 -1.59 -16.16
CA LYS A 10 -3.13 -2.40 -15.83
C LYS A 10 -3.04 -2.55 -14.30
N TYR A 11 -2.59 -3.71 -13.85
CA TYR A 11 -2.32 -4.04 -12.46
C TYR A 11 -0.85 -4.38 -12.31
N VAL A 12 -0.13 -3.60 -11.49
CA VAL A 12 1.31 -3.75 -11.30
C VAL A 12 1.60 -4.04 -9.84
N GLU A 13 2.32 -5.12 -9.60
CA GLU A 13 2.88 -5.45 -8.30
C GLU A 13 4.39 -5.26 -8.31
N VAL A 14 4.93 -4.74 -7.20
CA VAL A 14 6.36 -4.51 -7.03
C VAL A 14 6.79 -5.04 -5.67
N ASP A 15 7.85 -5.85 -5.66
CA ASP A 15 8.50 -6.32 -4.44
C ASP A 15 9.98 -6.56 -4.74
N PHE A 16 10.79 -6.90 -3.73
CA PHE A 16 12.15 -7.34 -3.97
C PHE A 16 12.19 -8.55 -4.91
N SER A 17 13.21 -8.61 -5.77
CA SER A 17 13.38 -9.68 -6.76
C SER A 17 13.33 -11.10 -6.16
N SER A 18 13.76 -11.26 -4.90
CA SER A 18 13.70 -12.54 -4.20
C SER A 18 12.27 -12.97 -3.82
N VAL A 19 11.37 -12.01 -3.60
CA VAL A 19 9.95 -12.24 -3.31
C VAL A 19 9.19 -12.47 -4.60
N THR A 20 9.40 -11.63 -5.62
CA THR A 20 8.73 -11.79 -6.91
C THR A 20 9.12 -13.11 -7.58
N ALA A 21 10.40 -13.50 -7.56
CA ALA A 21 10.84 -14.80 -8.07
C ALA A 21 10.13 -15.98 -7.39
N LYS A 22 9.90 -15.91 -6.06
CA LYS A 22 9.13 -16.93 -5.34
C LYS A 22 7.66 -16.91 -5.75
N LYS A 23 7.06 -15.73 -5.92
CA LYS A 23 5.67 -15.58 -6.36
C LYS A 23 5.47 -16.11 -7.79
N ILE A 24 6.40 -15.83 -8.71
CA ILE A 24 6.41 -16.39 -10.06
C ILE A 24 6.38 -17.91 -10.04
N ARG A 25 7.21 -18.55 -9.20
CA ARG A 25 7.20 -20.01 -9.05
C ARG A 25 5.85 -20.55 -8.57
N GLN A 26 5.16 -19.84 -7.68
CA GLN A 26 3.82 -20.24 -7.24
C GLN A 26 2.77 -20.02 -8.33
N ILE A 27 2.82 -18.90 -9.05
CA ILE A 27 1.93 -18.62 -10.18
C ILE A 27 2.05 -19.69 -11.25
N ARG A 28 3.28 -20.11 -11.58
CA ARG A 28 3.56 -21.14 -12.59
C ARG A 28 3.35 -22.58 -12.10
N LYS A 29 3.10 -22.78 -10.80
CA LYS A 29 2.94 -24.12 -10.24
C LYS A 29 1.69 -24.78 -10.84
N PRO A 30 1.82 -25.93 -11.53
CA PRO A 30 0.67 -26.63 -12.07
C PRO A 30 -0.27 -27.06 -10.92
N GLY A 31 -1.58 -26.89 -11.09
CA GLY A 31 -2.54 -27.27 -10.07
C GLY A 31 -3.89 -26.60 -10.24
N SER A 32 -4.74 -26.74 -9.22
CA SER A 32 -6.03 -26.06 -9.12
C SER A 32 -5.99 -25.06 -7.95
N PRO A 33 -6.23 -23.77 -8.18
CA PRO A 33 -6.52 -23.16 -9.47
C PRO A 33 -5.29 -23.07 -10.40
N ASP A 34 -5.50 -23.13 -11.72
CA ASP A 34 -4.48 -22.75 -12.70
C ASP A 34 -4.44 -21.22 -12.81
N LEU A 35 -3.47 -20.62 -12.13
CA LEU A 35 -3.31 -19.16 -12.11
C LEU A 35 -2.83 -18.61 -13.45
N VAL A 36 -2.08 -19.40 -14.23
CA VAL A 36 -1.59 -18.97 -15.54
C VAL A 36 -2.76 -18.79 -16.51
N ALA A 37 -3.76 -19.67 -16.44
CA ALA A 37 -4.97 -19.58 -17.25
C ALA A 37 -5.88 -18.39 -16.90
N MET A 38 -5.63 -17.70 -15.78
CA MET A 38 -6.41 -16.52 -15.37
C MET A 38 -5.92 -15.21 -16.02
N PHE A 39 -4.71 -15.20 -16.58
CA PHE A 39 -4.17 -14.01 -17.24
C PHE A 39 -4.82 -13.77 -18.61
N SER A 40 -4.88 -12.50 -18.99
CA SER A 40 -5.36 -12.08 -20.32
C SER A 40 -4.44 -12.52 -21.45
N GLU A 41 -3.15 -12.68 -21.17
CA GLU A 41 -2.13 -13.13 -22.10
C GLU A 41 -1.20 -14.17 -21.47
N LYS A 42 -0.49 -14.92 -22.31
CA LYS A 42 0.48 -15.92 -21.85
C LYS A 42 1.65 -15.22 -21.12
N PRO A 43 1.98 -15.60 -19.87
CA PRO A 43 3.00 -14.92 -19.10
C PRO A 43 4.40 -15.14 -19.66
N SER A 44 5.13 -14.05 -19.92
CA SER A 44 6.56 -14.02 -20.19
C SER A 44 7.33 -13.61 -18.94
N GLU A 45 8.56 -14.13 -18.80
CA GLU A 45 9.41 -13.87 -17.64
C GLU A 45 10.71 -13.20 -18.08
N PHE A 46 11.15 -12.21 -17.32
CA PHE A 46 12.38 -11.46 -17.58
C PHE A 46 13.25 -11.46 -16.32
N GLU A 47 14.55 -11.70 -16.50
CA GLU A 47 15.58 -11.72 -15.44
C GLU A 47 15.26 -12.59 -14.21
N HIS A 48 14.34 -13.56 -14.33
CA HIS A 48 13.86 -14.45 -13.26
C HIS A 48 13.18 -13.74 -12.06
N SER A 49 12.88 -12.44 -12.18
CA SER A 49 12.21 -11.67 -11.14
C SER A 49 10.99 -10.91 -11.63
N ASP A 50 10.80 -10.83 -12.95
CA ASP A 50 9.74 -10.03 -13.56
C ASP A 50 8.82 -10.95 -14.37
N LEU A 51 7.51 -10.75 -14.27
CA LEU A 51 6.47 -11.49 -15.00
C LEU A 51 5.53 -10.50 -15.69
N HIS A 52 5.37 -10.66 -17.00
CA HIS A 52 4.49 -9.84 -17.82
C HIS A 52 3.39 -10.71 -18.42
N ALA A 53 2.14 -10.38 -18.17
CA ALA A 53 0.98 -11.16 -18.63
C ALA A 53 -0.19 -10.22 -18.98
N GLY A 54 -0.06 -9.52 -20.11
CA GLY A 54 -1.06 -8.57 -20.60
C GLY A 54 -1.26 -7.38 -19.65
N ASP A 55 -2.43 -7.33 -19.02
CA ASP A 55 -2.80 -6.31 -18.03
C ASP A 55 -2.19 -6.55 -16.64
N TYR A 56 -1.55 -7.69 -16.37
CA TYR A 56 -0.84 -7.97 -15.12
C TYR A 56 0.68 -7.89 -15.26
N GLN A 57 1.33 -7.21 -14.32
CA GLN A 57 2.78 -7.04 -14.26
C GLN A 57 3.25 -7.32 -12.82
N LEU A 58 4.27 -8.16 -12.66
CA LEU A 58 4.95 -8.38 -11.40
C LEU A 58 6.43 -8.03 -11.59
N LEU A 59 6.93 -7.04 -10.86
CA LEU A 59 8.24 -6.45 -11.09
C LEU A 59 9.12 -6.60 -9.84
N GLY A 60 10.26 -7.26 -9.99
CA GLY A 60 11.27 -7.34 -8.93
C GLY A 60 12.08 -6.05 -8.86
N ALA A 61 11.84 -5.17 -7.90
CA ALA A 61 12.57 -3.90 -7.75
C ALA A 61 12.77 -3.53 -6.28
N ASP A 62 13.88 -2.86 -5.97
CA ASP A 62 14.06 -2.19 -4.68
C ASP A 62 13.40 -0.80 -4.71
N LEU A 63 12.35 -0.61 -3.90
CA LEU A 63 11.64 0.68 -3.83
C LEU A 63 12.53 1.85 -3.35
N ARG A 64 13.70 1.55 -2.75
CA ARG A 64 14.71 2.55 -2.38
C ARG A 64 15.57 3.00 -3.56
N GLN A 65 15.37 2.42 -4.75
CA GLN A 65 16.06 2.75 -6.00
C GLN A 65 15.07 3.31 -7.03
N PRO A 66 14.62 4.58 -6.92
CA PRO A 66 13.56 5.13 -7.77
C PRO A 66 13.86 5.08 -9.27
N LYS A 67 15.12 5.19 -9.67
CA LYS A 67 15.53 5.10 -11.08
C LYS A 67 15.29 3.71 -11.65
N GLU A 68 15.60 2.66 -10.89
CA GLU A 68 15.34 1.28 -11.29
C GLU A 68 13.84 1.04 -11.39
N LEU A 69 13.09 1.45 -10.35
CA LEU A 69 11.64 1.34 -10.32
C LEU A 69 11.00 2.01 -11.55
N LYS A 70 11.37 3.26 -11.84
CA LYS A 70 10.85 3.99 -12.98
C LYS A 70 11.11 3.27 -14.31
N SER A 71 12.34 2.84 -14.54
CA SER A 71 12.70 2.09 -15.76
C SER A 71 11.85 0.82 -15.93
N LYS A 72 11.59 0.08 -14.84
CA LYS A 72 10.74 -1.13 -14.89
C LYS A 72 9.27 -0.79 -15.14
N LEU A 73 8.75 0.27 -14.52
CA LEU A 73 7.38 0.74 -14.77
C LEU A 73 7.20 1.18 -16.24
N GLU A 74 8.16 1.91 -16.80
CA GLU A 74 8.17 2.30 -18.22
C GLU A 74 8.26 1.07 -19.14
N ALA A 75 9.15 0.12 -18.85
CA ALA A 75 9.29 -1.13 -19.61
C ALA A 75 8.02 -2.00 -19.56
N SER A 76 7.24 -1.90 -18.48
CA SER A 76 5.94 -2.58 -18.36
C SER A 76 4.82 -1.93 -19.19
N GLY A 77 5.10 -0.79 -19.85
CA GLY A 77 4.13 -0.04 -20.65
C GLY A 77 3.06 0.64 -19.79
N LEU A 78 3.43 1.12 -18.59
CA LEU A 78 2.53 1.90 -17.74
C LEU A 78 2.41 3.34 -18.29
N ASP A 79 1.18 3.84 -18.43
CA ASP A 79 0.92 5.22 -18.84
C ASP A 79 0.81 6.13 -17.63
N PHE A 80 1.79 7.02 -17.47
CA PHE A 80 1.90 7.97 -16.35
C PHE A 80 0.88 9.13 -16.44
N ASP A 81 0.19 9.28 -17.56
CA ASP A 81 -0.89 10.26 -17.73
C ASP A 81 -2.25 9.72 -17.24
N MET A 82 -2.35 8.40 -16.99
CA MET A 82 -3.58 7.79 -16.47
C MET A 82 -3.70 7.96 -14.95
N PRO A 83 -4.93 8.14 -14.42
CA PRO A 83 -5.16 8.09 -12.98
C PRO A 83 -4.71 6.77 -12.39
N THR A 84 -3.78 6.84 -11.43
CA THR A 84 -3.14 5.65 -10.86
C THR A 84 -3.38 5.56 -9.36
N LEU A 85 -3.78 4.38 -8.89
CA LEU A 85 -3.92 4.07 -7.47
C LEU A 85 -2.70 3.27 -7.01
N PHE A 86 -1.98 3.80 -6.04
CA PHE A 86 -0.89 3.14 -5.33
C PHE A 86 -1.41 2.58 -4.01
N ILE A 87 -0.92 1.40 -3.65
CA ILE A 87 -1.22 0.76 -2.37
C ILE A 87 0.10 0.35 -1.73
N ALA A 88 0.37 0.88 -0.53
CA ALA A 88 1.45 0.45 0.33
C ALA A 88 0.83 -0.13 1.61
N GLU A 89 0.71 -1.45 1.68
CA GLU A 89 0.15 -2.15 2.84
C GLU A 89 1.29 -2.71 3.70
N CYS A 90 1.59 -2.02 4.79
CA CYS A 90 2.74 -2.27 5.67
C CYS A 90 4.07 -2.31 4.87
N VAL A 91 4.37 -1.24 4.12
CA VAL A 91 5.59 -1.17 3.29
C VAL A 91 6.51 -0.04 3.70
N LEU A 92 6.01 1.20 3.77
CA LEU A 92 6.87 2.37 3.87
C LEU A 92 7.65 2.42 5.20
N VAL A 93 7.08 1.90 6.28
CA VAL A 93 7.71 1.77 7.61
C VAL A 93 9.00 0.94 7.61
N TYR A 94 9.18 0.01 6.64
CA TYR A 94 10.39 -0.80 6.50
C TYR A 94 11.54 -0.06 5.80
N MET A 95 11.29 1.13 5.27
CA MET A 95 12.30 2.01 4.70
C MET A 95 12.53 3.21 5.62
N SER A 96 13.71 3.82 5.58
CA SER A 96 13.93 5.05 6.34
C SER A 96 12.98 6.16 5.89
N ALA A 97 12.71 7.12 6.77
CA ALA A 97 11.89 8.30 6.43
C ALA A 97 12.40 9.02 5.17
N MET A 98 13.72 9.06 4.96
CA MET A 98 14.36 9.61 3.76
C MET A 98 13.97 8.84 2.49
N HIS A 99 14.15 7.51 2.46
CA HIS A 99 13.87 6.71 1.26
C HIS A 99 12.38 6.68 0.92
N SER A 100 11.52 6.57 1.95
CA SER A 100 10.08 6.59 1.75
C SER A 100 9.58 7.96 1.30
N GLY A 101 10.09 9.05 1.86
CA GLY A 101 9.83 10.40 1.35
C GLY A 101 10.27 10.56 -0.12
N GLN A 102 11.47 10.07 -0.46
CA GLN A 102 11.96 10.09 -1.84
C GLN A 102 11.03 9.33 -2.79
N LEU A 103 10.59 8.12 -2.43
CA LEU A 103 9.63 7.35 -3.23
C LEU A 103 8.32 8.11 -3.44
N LEU A 104 7.75 8.70 -2.38
CA LEU A 104 6.52 9.49 -2.45
C LEU A 104 6.67 10.71 -3.37
N ASN A 105 7.81 11.40 -3.28
CA ASN A 105 8.11 12.58 -4.09
C ASN A 105 8.22 12.23 -5.58
N GLU A 106 8.92 11.14 -5.86
CA GLU A 106 9.16 10.65 -7.22
C GLU A 106 7.85 10.19 -7.87
N ILE A 107 7.03 9.40 -7.16
CA ILE A 107 5.69 9.01 -7.64
C ILE A 107 4.84 10.24 -7.95
N ALA A 108 4.75 11.21 -7.02
CA ALA A 108 3.98 12.44 -7.24
C ALA A 108 4.54 13.30 -8.38
N THR A 109 5.80 13.10 -8.78
CA THR A 109 6.44 13.79 -9.90
C THR A 109 6.19 13.08 -11.22
N TRP A 110 6.19 11.74 -11.24
CA TRP A 110 6.05 10.98 -12.47
C TRP A 110 4.60 10.91 -12.96
N PHE A 111 3.64 10.77 -12.05
CA PHE A 111 2.23 10.56 -12.40
C PHE A 111 1.44 11.87 -12.37
N LYS A 112 0.65 12.13 -13.42
CA LYS A 112 -0.20 13.34 -13.47
C LYS A 112 -1.30 13.34 -12.43
N THR A 113 -1.96 12.21 -12.25
CA THR A 113 -3.04 12.03 -11.28
C THR A 113 -2.81 10.75 -10.49
N ALA A 114 -2.71 10.85 -9.17
CA ALA A 114 -2.44 9.72 -8.31
C ALA A 114 -3.27 9.76 -7.01
N LEU A 115 -3.68 8.56 -6.58
CA LEU A 115 -4.13 8.27 -5.23
C LEU A 115 -3.14 7.33 -4.58
N PHE A 116 -2.83 7.54 -3.31
CA PHE A 116 -1.95 6.66 -2.55
C PHE A 116 -2.63 6.22 -1.27
N VAL A 117 -2.88 4.91 -1.15
CA VAL A 117 -3.38 4.30 0.06
C VAL A 117 -2.20 3.71 0.81
N ASN A 118 -1.98 4.17 2.04
CA ASN A 118 -0.95 3.65 2.91
C ASN A 118 -1.59 3.11 4.19
N TYR A 119 -1.32 1.86 4.51
CA TYR A 119 -1.72 1.23 5.76
C TYR A 119 -0.46 0.84 6.52
N GLU A 120 -0.23 1.39 7.70
CA GLU A 120 0.89 1.02 8.58
C GLU A 120 0.65 1.55 9.99
N GLN A 121 1.68 1.46 10.85
CA GLN A 121 1.62 1.92 12.23
C GLN A 121 1.43 3.44 12.36
N VAL A 122 0.84 3.85 13.48
CA VAL A 122 0.71 5.24 13.94
C VAL A 122 0.75 5.29 15.47
N GLU A 123 0.87 6.49 16.04
CA GLU A 123 0.93 6.70 17.50
C GLU A 123 2.05 5.90 18.20
N MET A 124 3.15 5.62 17.48
CA MET A 124 4.24 4.80 17.98
C MET A 124 5.12 5.46 19.06
N GLY A 125 4.74 6.65 19.53
CA GLY A 125 5.48 7.43 20.52
C GLY A 125 5.12 7.12 21.97
N ASP A 126 4.08 6.32 22.22
CA ASP A 126 3.59 6.03 23.57
C ASP A 126 4.21 4.75 24.19
N THR A 127 3.70 4.33 25.35
CA THR A 127 4.20 3.11 26.02
C THR A 127 3.89 1.84 25.22
N PHE A 128 2.71 1.77 24.58
CA PHE A 128 2.32 0.60 23.80
C PHE A 128 3.16 0.51 22.52
N GLY A 129 3.33 1.61 21.79
CA GLY A 129 4.23 1.71 20.64
C GLY A 129 5.66 1.27 20.99
N GLY A 130 6.18 1.70 22.14
CA GLY A 130 7.50 1.27 22.63
C GLY A 130 7.58 -0.22 23.02
N VAL A 131 6.49 -0.84 23.47
CA VAL A 131 6.42 -2.31 23.67
C VAL A 131 6.38 -3.02 22.32
N MET A 132 5.54 -2.54 21.40
CA MET A 132 5.39 -3.09 20.05
C MET A 132 6.71 -3.06 19.27
N GLU A 133 7.42 -1.94 19.28
CA GLU A 133 8.73 -1.82 18.64
C GLU A 133 9.73 -2.82 19.21
N ARG A 134 9.85 -2.92 20.55
CA ARG A 134 10.74 -3.89 21.19
C ARG A 134 10.41 -5.33 20.84
N ASN A 135 9.13 -5.68 20.79
CA ASN A 135 8.67 -7.02 20.40
C ASN A 135 9.05 -7.37 18.96
N LEU A 136 8.97 -6.40 18.04
CA LEU A 136 9.39 -6.57 16.65
C LEU A 136 10.91 -6.71 16.55
N GLN A 137 11.67 -5.87 17.26
CA GLN A 137 13.14 -5.93 17.27
C GLN A 137 13.64 -7.29 17.81
N GLN A 138 13.01 -7.85 18.85
CA GLN A 138 13.34 -9.18 19.37
C GLN A 138 13.14 -10.30 18.34
N ARG A 139 12.28 -10.10 17.33
CA ARG A 139 12.06 -11.03 16.21
C ARG A 139 12.95 -10.72 15.00
N GLY A 140 13.90 -9.79 15.14
CA GLY A 140 14.78 -9.35 14.05
C GLY A 140 14.11 -8.40 13.06
N ILE A 141 12.94 -7.84 13.40
CA ILE A 141 12.22 -6.88 12.55
C ILE A 141 12.59 -5.47 12.98
N ILE A 142 13.22 -4.73 12.07
CA ILE A 142 13.60 -3.33 12.27
C ILE A 142 12.66 -2.45 11.45
N LEU A 143 12.25 -1.32 12.02
CA LEU A 143 11.35 -0.34 11.39
C LEU A 143 12.07 1.00 11.20
N PRO A 144 12.90 1.17 10.16
CA PRO A 144 13.67 2.40 9.96
C PRO A 144 12.80 3.65 9.73
N GLY A 145 11.53 3.45 9.31
CA GLY A 145 10.56 4.50 9.04
C GLY A 145 9.71 4.92 10.24
N LEU A 146 9.99 4.37 11.44
CA LEU A 146 9.15 4.59 12.62
C LEU A 146 9.02 6.06 13.03
N SER A 147 10.02 6.89 12.70
CA SER A 147 9.97 8.34 12.94
C SER A 147 8.83 9.05 12.20
N SER A 148 8.33 8.48 11.09
CA SER A 148 7.15 8.97 10.37
C SER A 148 5.82 8.48 10.96
N CYS A 149 5.86 7.51 11.88
CA CYS A 149 4.69 6.85 12.49
C CYS A 149 4.38 7.38 13.90
N LYS A 150 4.89 8.56 14.28
CA LYS A 150 4.74 9.11 15.63
C LYS A 150 3.31 9.54 15.94
N SER A 151 2.60 10.07 14.95
CA SER A 151 1.21 10.50 15.07
C SER A 151 0.51 10.54 13.72
N LEU A 152 -0.81 10.70 13.71
CA LEU A 152 -1.56 10.96 12.47
C LEU A 152 -1.00 12.16 11.69
N GLU A 153 -0.61 13.23 12.40
CA GLU A 153 -0.02 14.43 11.79
C GLU A 153 1.35 14.15 11.17
N SER A 154 2.20 13.31 11.77
CA SER A 154 3.49 12.96 11.16
C SER A 154 3.30 12.15 9.88
N GLN A 155 2.32 11.23 9.85
CA GLN A 155 1.95 10.50 8.64
C GLN A 155 1.40 11.44 7.57
N LYS A 156 0.52 12.38 7.95
CA LYS A 156 -0.02 13.38 7.04
C LYS A 156 1.07 14.24 6.42
N GLN A 157 1.96 14.78 7.24
CA GLN A 157 3.02 15.68 6.79
C GLN A 157 4.02 14.97 5.85
N ARG A 158 4.29 13.68 6.08
CA ARG A 158 5.13 12.86 5.19
C ARG A 158 4.67 12.90 3.73
N PHE A 159 3.36 12.91 3.47
CA PHE A 159 2.83 13.03 2.12
C PHE A 159 2.84 14.48 1.62
N LEU A 160 2.38 15.43 2.45
CA LEU A 160 2.29 16.85 2.07
C LEU A 160 3.67 17.46 1.74
N ASP A 161 4.71 17.09 2.50
CA ASP A 161 6.11 17.48 2.23
C ASP A 161 6.65 16.90 0.91
N ASN A 162 6.01 15.85 0.38
CA ASN A 162 6.44 15.12 -0.80
C ASN A 162 5.48 15.30 -1.98
N LYS A 163 4.98 16.53 -2.16
CA LYS A 163 4.20 17.01 -3.31
C LYS A 163 2.77 16.47 -3.42
N TRP A 164 2.25 15.79 -2.40
CA TRP A 164 0.84 15.42 -2.35
C TRP A 164 0.00 16.62 -1.92
N GLU A 165 -1.18 16.80 -2.51
CA GLU A 165 -1.99 18.02 -2.35
C GLU A 165 -2.97 17.92 -1.18
N SER A 166 -3.34 16.71 -0.81
CA SER A 166 -4.26 16.43 0.29
C SER A 166 -4.08 15.02 0.80
N VAL A 167 -4.43 14.83 2.06
CA VAL A 167 -4.31 13.55 2.76
C VAL A 167 -5.46 13.46 3.76
N ASN A 168 -6.24 12.41 3.64
CA ASN A 168 -7.18 12.00 4.67
C ASN A 168 -6.60 10.80 5.42
N ILE A 169 -6.79 10.74 6.74
CA ILE A 169 -6.17 9.72 7.57
C ILE A 169 -7.07 9.41 8.76
N TRP A 170 -7.14 8.14 9.14
CA TRP A 170 -7.86 7.65 10.31
C TRP A 170 -7.09 6.51 10.96
N THR A 171 -7.21 6.38 12.28
CA THR A 171 -6.81 5.15 12.94
C THR A 171 -7.74 4.00 12.53
N MET A 172 -7.26 2.76 12.63
CA MET A 172 -8.11 1.59 12.37
C MET A 172 -9.26 1.49 13.38
N SER A 173 -9.07 2.04 14.58
CA SER A 173 -10.09 2.13 15.62
C SER A 173 -11.23 3.08 15.22
N GLU A 174 -10.92 4.24 14.63
CA GLU A 174 -11.93 5.14 14.05
C GLU A 174 -12.69 4.46 12.91
N ILE A 175 -11.98 3.76 12.02
CA ILE A 175 -12.59 3.01 10.91
C ILE A 175 -13.54 1.93 11.44
N TYR A 176 -13.06 1.12 12.38
CA TYR A 176 -13.82 0.02 12.99
C TYR A 176 -15.10 0.52 13.66
N LYS A 177 -15.02 1.61 14.43
CA LYS A 177 -16.14 2.14 15.23
C LYS A 177 -17.13 2.96 14.41
N THR A 178 -16.67 3.71 13.39
CA THR A 178 -17.48 4.77 12.77
C THR A 178 -17.69 4.63 11.27
N LYS A 179 -16.83 3.89 10.56
CA LYS A 179 -16.87 3.81 9.09
C LYS A 179 -17.39 2.46 8.57
N LEU A 180 -17.23 1.37 9.32
CA LEU A 180 -17.75 0.07 8.91
C LEU A 180 -19.28 -0.04 9.08
N PRO A 181 -20.00 -0.69 8.15
CA PRO A 181 -21.41 -1.01 8.34
C PRO A 181 -21.61 -1.86 9.60
N LYS A 182 -22.58 -1.48 10.45
CA LYS A 182 -22.83 -2.15 11.73
C LYS A 182 -23.10 -3.65 11.58
N ASN A 183 -23.81 -4.04 10.53
CA ASN A 183 -24.08 -5.45 10.23
C ASN A 183 -22.80 -6.24 9.91
N GLU A 184 -21.81 -5.63 9.24
CA GLU A 184 -20.53 -6.28 8.98
C GLU A 184 -19.71 -6.42 10.27
N VAL A 185 -19.71 -5.40 11.13
CA VAL A 185 -19.06 -5.49 12.46
C VAL A 185 -19.68 -6.62 13.29
N THR A 186 -21.01 -6.67 13.40
CA THR A 186 -21.71 -7.76 14.10
C THR A 186 -21.41 -9.12 13.50
N ARG A 187 -21.39 -9.23 12.16
CA ARG A 187 -21.06 -10.48 11.47
C ARG A 187 -19.65 -10.97 11.78
N ILE A 188 -18.67 -10.05 11.85
CA ILE A 188 -17.27 -10.39 12.15
C ILE A 188 -17.10 -10.73 13.64
N GLU A 189 -17.66 -9.93 14.55
CA GLU A 189 -17.59 -10.18 16.00
C GLU A 189 -18.29 -11.50 16.41
N ALA A 190 -19.18 -12.04 15.57
CA ALA A 190 -19.81 -13.34 15.80
C ALA A 190 -18.93 -14.54 15.43
N ILE A 191 -17.79 -14.33 14.74
CA ILE A 191 -16.89 -15.42 14.31
C ILE A 191 -16.11 -15.97 15.51
N GLU A 192 -15.61 -15.09 16.37
CA GLU A 192 -14.79 -15.43 17.52
C GLU A 192 -15.16 -14.55 18.71
N PHE A 193 -15.32 -15.18 19.88
CA PHE A 193 -15.59 -14.44 21.11
C PHE A 193 -14.31 -13.76 21.61
N LEU A 194 -14.35 -12.43 21.72
CA LEU A 194 -13.27 -11.62 22.28
C LEU A 194 -13.76 -10.97 23.58
N ASP A 195 -13.16 -11.36 24.70
CA ASP A 195 -13.42 -10.83 26.04
C ASP A 195 -12.69 -9.50 26.28
N GLU A 196 -11.42 -9.40 25.88
CA GLU A 196 -10.57 -8.22 26.07
C GLU A 196 -10.66 -7.22 24.90
N ARG A 197 -11.82 -6.58 24.73
CA ARG A 197 -12.06 -5.60 23.64
C ARG A 197 -11.12 -4.39 23.70
N GLU A 198 -10.66 -4.01 24.89
CA GLU A 198 -9.75 -2.90 25.12
C GLU A 198 -8.39 -3.15 24.44
N LEU A 199 -7.89 -4.39 24.43
CA LEU A 199 -6.62 -4.73 23.76
C LEU A 199 -6.73 -4.62 22.24
N LEU A 200 -7.87 -5.02 21.68
CA LEU A 200 -8.14 -4.82 20.25
C LEU A 200 -8.19 -3.33 19.92
N VAL A 201 -8.92 -2.53 20.70
CA VAL A 201 -8.99 -1.08 20.49
C VAL A 201 -7.59 -0.46 20.58
N GLN A 202 -6.80 -0.83 21.59
CA GLN A 202 -5.43 -0.34 21.74
C GLN A 202 -4.58 -0.71 20.52
N LEU A 203 -4.67 -1.94 20.01
CA LEU A 203 -3.97 -2.33 18.77
C LEU A 203 -4.42 -1.51 17.57
N LEU A 204 -5.73 -1.30 17.41
CA LEU A 204 -6.31 -0.57 16.27
C LEU A 204 -6.04 0.94 16.34
N ASP A 205 -5.83 1.51 17.53
CA ASP A 205 -5.39 2.91 17.70
C ASP A 205 -3.94 3.11 17.20
N HIS A 206 -3.14 2.04 17.10
CA HIS A 206 -1.73 2.08 16.67
C HIS A 206 -1.51 1.72 15.20
N TYR A 207 -2.58 1.62 14.41
CA TYR A 207 -2.52 1.48 12.96
C TYR A 207 -3.42 2.52 12.30
N CYS A 208 -3.04 3.02 11.12
CA CYS A 208 -3.85 3.95 10.37
C CYS A 208 -3.95 3.55 8.89
N ILE A 209 -5.01 4.03 8.24
CA ILE A 209 -5.07 4.16 6.78
C ILE A 209 -4.98 5.63 6.44
N SER A 210 -4.01 6.00 5.61
CA SER A 210 -3.97 7.30 4.94
C SER A 210 -4.26 7.16 3.45
N ILE A 211 -5.00 8.13 2.92
CA ILE A 211 -5.32 8.27 1.50
C ILE A 211 -4.83 9.65 1.06
N ALA A 212 -3.75 9.68 0.31
CA ALA A 212 -3.20 10.90 -0.28
C ALA A 212 -3.65 11.06 -1.73
N PHE A 213 -3.83 12.30 -2.16
CA PHE A 213 -4.27 12.64 -3.52
C PHE A 213 -3.39 13.74 -4.13
N LYS A 214 -3.14 13.61 -5.44
CA LYS A 214 -2.42 14.56 -6.29
C LYS A 214 -3.06 14.59 -7.67
N ASP A 215 -3.36 15.78 -8.22
CA ASP A 215 -3.77 15.93 -9.62
C ASP A 215 -3.18 17.19 -10.28
N SER A 216 -2.16 17.02 -11.13
CA SER A 216 -1.64 18.10 -11.98
C SER A 216 -2.45 18.31 -13.27
N SER A 217 -3.34 17.38 -13.62
CA SER A 217 -4.17 17.49 -14.83
C SER A 217 -5.39 18.40 -14.64
N SER A 218 -5.79 18.64 -13.39
CA SER A 218 -7.03 19.31 -12.97
C SER A 218 -8.33 18.63 -13.45
N LYS A 219 -8.25 17.47 -14.11
CA LYS A 219 -9.42 16.73 -14.64
C LYS A 219 -10.15 15.96 -13.55
N TYR A 220 -9.47 15.64 -12.45
CA TYR A 220 -9.95 14.74 -11.41
C TYR A 220 -9.95 15.41 -10.04
N SER A 221 -9.98 16.75 -9.99
CA SER A 221 -9.97 17.54 -8.75
C SER A 221 -11.07 17.14 -7.75
N HIS A 222 -12.23 16.69 -8.23
CA HIS A 222 -13.32 16.18 -7.40
C HIS A 222 -12.96 14.93 -6.58
N LEU A 223 -11.93 14.17 -6.98
CA LEU A 223 -11.46 12.99 -6.22
C LEU A 223 -10.80 13.37 -4.89
N LYS A 224 -10.37 14.62 -4.74
CA LYS A 224 -9.83 15.17 -3.50
C LYS A 224 -10.80 15.01 -2.32
N ASP A 225 -12.10 15.16 -2.59
CA ASP A 225 -13.13 15.24 -1.56
C ASP A 225 -13.89 13.93 -1.36
N VAL A 226 -13.56 12.87 -2.12
CA VAL A 226 -14.26 11.57 -2.06
C VAL A 226 -14.16 10.92 -0.67
N PHE A 227 -13.13 11.27 0.09
CA PHE A 227 -12.85 10.68 1.40
C PHE A 227 -12.95 11.68 2.56
N SER A 228 -13.44 12.90 2.29
CA SER A 228 -13.66 13.94 3.29
C SER A 228 -14.93 13.68 4.12
#